data_AF-A0A2S3HWN8-F1
#
_entry.id   AF-A0A2S3HWN8-F1
#
_cell.length_a   1.000
_cell.length_b   1.000
_cell.length_c   1.000
_cell.angle_alpha   90.00
_cell.angle_beta   90.00
_cell.angle_gamma   90.00
#
_symmetry.space_group_name_H-M   'P 1'
#
loop_
_entity.id
_entity.type
_entity.pdbx_description
1 polymer ?
#
loop_
_entity_poly.entity_id
_entity_poly.type
_entity_poly.pdbx_seq_one_letter_code
_entity_poly.pdbx_strand_id
1 'polypeptide(L)'
;MKETGLDAFRFSISWPRLIPNGRGEVNPKGLEYYNNLINELLDHGIEPHATLFQYDLPQVLEDEYNGWLSPQIIDDFTAYSDVCFREFGDRVTNWTTLNEPNAAALLGYDVGFAPPGRCSEPFGNCPNGNSVTEPYIVGHHSLLAHSSAVSLYRKKYQEKQHGVIGMNIFIYDFIPLTNSTEDTTATERAKAFYTGWFLDPLYHGDYPDIMKKNAGSKLPKFSNNQSEQLVNSVDFLGVNYYSIMYVKDDPQAASSNERDFLADISAKTIYTNTATIQGVLEYFKQYYGNPPIYIHENGYPMNQDVVFDDGPRVEFLSEHLTSLADSVRNGSNTKGYFAWSLMDLYELLGGSTYGLYYVDFADQELQRYPRRSAIWYADFLKGRRAAVPGRSSDSSLPVSSV
;
A
#
# COMPACT_ATOMS: atom_id res chain seq x y z
N MET A 1 14.14 16.59 -2.63
CA MET A 1 14.70 15.45 -1.85
C MET A 1 15.87 15.89 -0.98
N LYS A 2 17.06 16.14 -1.54
CA LYS A 2 18.23 16.63 -0.78
C LYS A 2 17.97 17.92 0.01
N GLU A 3 17.35 18.92 -0.64
CA GLU A 3 17.04 20.20 0.01
C GLU A 3 16.05 20.05 1.19
N THR A 4 15.09 19.14 1.02
CA THR A 4 14.14 18.71 2.05
C THR A 4 14.86 18.03 3.21
N GLY A 5 15.97 17.32 2.93
CA GLY A 5 16.76 16.61 3.92
C GLY A 5 16.24 15.19 4.21
N LEU A 6 15.70 14.51 3.20
CA LEU A 6 15.20 13.13 3.34
C LEU A 6 16.35 12.15 3.60
N ASP A 7 16.15 11.21 4.53
CA ASP A 7 17.08 10.10 4.77
C ASP A 7 16.92 8.96 3.74
N ALA A 8 15.71 8.76 3.25
CA ALA A 8 15.37 7.69 2.31
C ALA A 8 14.35 8.17 1.27
N PHE A 9 14.32 7.52 0.11
CA PHE A 9 13.31 7.73 -0.92
C PHE A 9 12.74 6.40 -1.40
N ARG A 10 11.42 6.26 -1.24
CA ARG A 10 10.66 5.13 -1.76
C ARG A 10 10.18 5.41 -3.17
N PHE A 11 10.49 4.51 -4.10
CA PHE A 11 10.04 4.55 -5.49
C PHE A 11 9.66 3.15 -5.98
N SER A 12 8.99 3.05 -7.12
CA SER A 12 8.71 1.77 -7.79
C SER A 12 9.52 1.60 -9.07
N ILE A 13 9.88 0.35 -9.34
CA ILE A 13 10.51 -0.06 -10.60
C ILE A 13 9.38 -0.48 -11.52
N SER A 14 9.31 0.13 -12.71
CA SER A 14 8.24 -0.15 -13.64
C SER A 14 8.55 -1.43 -14.42
N TRP A 15 7.75 -2.47 -14.22
CA TRP A 15 7.94 -3.76 -14.87
C TRP A 15 7.96 -3.63 -16.40
N PRO A 16 6.97 -3.02 -17.07
CA PRO A 16 6.99 -2.86 -18.54
C PRO A 16 8.08 -1.89 -19.02
N ARG A 17 8.66 -1.04 -18.16
CA ARG A 17 9.84 -0.24 -18.55
C ARG A 17 11.10 -1.08 -18.59
N LEU A 18 11.29 -1.92 -17.58
CA LEU A 18 12.48 -2.75 -17.42
C LEU A 18 12.45 -3.97 -18.35
N ILE A 19 11.28 -4.62 -18.47
CA ILE A 19 11.05 -5.80 -19.32
C ILE A 19 9.75 -5.58 -20.12
N PRO A 20 9.82 -4.96 -21.32
CA PRO A 20 8.64 -4.51 -22.07
C PRO A 20 7.62 -5.60 -22.42
N ASN A 21 8.08 -6.81 -22.70
CA ASN A 21 7.21 -7.94 -23.03
C ASN A 21 6.82 -8.76 -21.79
N GLY A 22 6.98 -8.22 -20.58
CA GLY A 22 6.82 -8.92 -19.30
C GLY A 22 7.89 -9.98 -19.02
N ARG A 23 8.41 -10.61 -20.07
CA ARG A 23 9.49 -11.62 -20.06
C ARG A 23 10.60 -11.25 -21.05
N GLY A 24 11.75 -11.89 -20.90
CA GLY A 24 12.85 -11.80 -21.86
C GLY A 24 13.93 -10.79 -21.48
N GLU A 25 14.47 -10.09 -22.48
CA GLU A 25 15.63 -9.21 -22.30
C GLU A 25 15.28 -7.93 -21.55
N VAL A 26 16.24 -7.47 -20.76
CA VAL A 26 16.18 -6.18 -20.06
C VAL A 26 16.32 -5.06 -21.08
N ASN A 27 15.42 -4.08 -21.01
CA ASN A 27 15.54 -2.84 -21.78
C ASN A 27 16.71 -2.00 -21.25
N PRO A 28 17.80 -1.79 -22.01
CA PRO A 28 18.99 -1.09 -21.52
C PRO A 28 18.71 0.33 -21.05
N LYS A 29 17.76 1.04 -21.67
CA LYS A 29 17.38 2.40 -21.26
C LYS A 29 16.58 2.42 -19.95
N GLY A 30 15.75 1.40 -19.72
CA GLY A 30 15.04 1.23 -18.46
C GLY A 30 16.01 0.95 -17.33
N LEU A 31 16.97 0.06 -17.58
CA LEU A 31 18.05 -0.26 -16.65
C LEU A 31 18.92 0.96 -16.33
N GLU A 32 19.33 1.73 -17.35
CA GLU A 32 20.10 2.96 -17.19
C GLU A 32 19.35 4.00 -16.34
N TYR A 33 18.06 4.21 -16.59
CA TYR A 33 17.24 5.14 -15.82
C TYR A 33 17.26 4.84 -14.31
N TYR A 34 16.99 3.59 -13.93
CA TYR A 34 16.96 3.22 -12.51
C TYR A 34 18.35 3.25 -11.88
N ASN A 35 19.40 2.85 -12.61
CA ASN A 35 20.77 3.00 -12.14
C ASN A 35 21.14 4.46 -11.88
N ASN A 36 20.78 5.38 -12.79
CA ASN A 36 21.04 6.80 -12.62
C ASN A 36 20.30 7.37 -11.41
N LEU A 37 19.01 7.02 -11.23
CA LEU A 37 18.25 7.42 -10.05
C LEU A 37 18.88 6.91 -8.76
N ILE A 38 19.20 5.62 -8.69
CA ILE A 38 19.79 4.98 -7.49
C ILE A 38 21.14 5.61 -7.17
N ASN A 39 22.01 5.82 -8.16
CA ASN A 39 23.31 6.44 -7.95
C ASN A 39 23.18 7.88 -7.45
N GLU A 40 22.30 8.68 -8.06
CA GLU A 40 22.08 10.07 -7.64
C GLU A 40 21.52 10.18 -6.22
N LEU A 41 20.63 9.26 -5.82
CA LEU A 41 20.14 9.19 -4.43
C LEU A 41 21.30 8.92 -3.46
N LEU A 42 22.14 7.92 -3.75
CA LEU A 42 23.26 7.54 -2.90
C LEU A 42 24.36 8.61 -2.85
N ASP A 43 24.64 9.29 -3.97
CA ASP A 43 25.57 10.44 -4.04
C ASP A 43 25.10 11.62 -3.18
N HIS A 44 23.84 11.61 -2.74
CA HIS A 44 23.26 12.58 -1.82
C HIS A 44 22.91 11.99 -0.45
N GLY A 45 23.34 10.76 -0.16
CA GLY A 45 23.13 10.10 1.12
C GLY A 45 21.67 9.72 1.39
N ILE A 46 20.87 9.55 0.34
CA ILE A 46 19.46 9.18 0.42
C ILE A 46 19.34 7.67 0.12
N GLU A 47 18.83 6.90 1.08
CA GLU A 47 18.68 5.45 0.92
C GLU A 47 17.56 5.10 -0.08
N PRO A 48 17.84 4.29 -1.12
CA PRO A 48 16.82 3.86 -2.07
C PRO A 48 15.97 2.71 -1.50
N HIS A 49 14.66 2.94 -1.36
CA HIS A 49 13.68 1.90 -1.02
C HIS A 49 12.86 1.56 -2.27
N ALA A 50 13.06 0.38 -2.85
CA ALA A 50 12.44 0.00 -4.12
C ALA A 50 11.19 -0.87 -3.91
N THR A 51 10.11 -0.51 -4.58
CA THR A 51 8.90 -1.34 -4.72
C THR A 51 8.93 -2.04 -6.08
N LEU A 52 8.79 -3.37 -6.10
CA LEU A 52 8.87 -4.14 -7.34
C LEU A 52 7.61 -4.00 -8.19
N PHE A 53 6.43 -3.96 -7.57
CA PHE A 53 5.15 -3.83 -8.27
C PHE A 53 4.24 -2.78 -7.63
N GLN A 54 3.74 -1.85 -8.45
CA GLN A 54 2.77 -0.84 -8.05
C GLN A 54 1.77 -0.59 -9.19
N TYR A 55 0.83 -1.53 -9.34
CA TYR A 55 -0.31 -1.47 -10.29
C TYR A 55 0.08 -1.38 -11.77
N ASP A 56 1.33 -1.71 -12.11
CA ASP A 56 1.93 -1.44 -13.41
C ASP A 56 2.22 -2.73 -14.20
N LEU A 57 1.29 -3.69 -14.18
CA LEU A 57 1.47 -4.98 -14.85
C LEU A 57 1.71 -4.77 -16.37
N PRO A 58 2.70 -5.46 -16.98
CA PRO A 58 2.86 -5.45 -18.43
C PRO A 58 1.59 -5.97 -19.12
N GLN A 59 0.98 -5.15 -19.99
CA GLN A 59 -0.29 -5.47 -20.65
C GLN A 59 -0.26 -6.82 -21.38
N VAL A 60 0.89 -7.23 -21.92
CA VAL A 60 1.02 -8.52 -22.61
C VAL A 60 0.74 -9.73 -21.70
N LEU A 61 1.01 -9.62 -20.39
CA LEU A 61 0.71 -10.66 -19.41
C LEU A 61 -0.78 -10.67 -19.03
N GLU A 62 -1.39 -9.48 -19.00
CA GLU A 62 -2.85 -9.35 -18.85
C GLU A 62 -3.57 -9.97 -20.07
N ASP A 63 -3.11 -9.67 -21.28
CA ASP A 63 -3.71 -10.19 -22.52
C ASP A 63 -3.53 -11.71 -22.69
N GLU A 64 -2.39 -12.26 -22.26
CA GLU A 64 -2.07 -13.68 -22.46
C GLU A 64 -2.85 -14.60 -21.51
N TYR A 65 -3.00 -14.21 -20.24
CA TYR A 65 -3.58 -15.08 -19.21
C TYR A 65 -4.40 -14.37 -18.13
N ASN A 66 -4.81 -13.11 -18.35
CA ASN A 66 -5.50 -12.26 -17.37
C ASN A 66 -4.67 -11.98 -16.11
N GLY A 67 -3.34 -11.84 -16.28
CA GLY A 67 -2.46 -11.32 -15.24
C GLY A 67 -2.61 -12.03 -13.90
N TRP A 68 -3.03 -11.28 -12.88
CA TRP A 68 -3.14 -11.77 -11.50
C TRP A 68 -4.23 -12.83 -11.28
N LEU A 69 -5.11 -13.08 -12.25
CA LEU A 69 -6.10 -14.16 -12.17
C LEU A 69 -5.51 -15.54 -12.49
N SER A 70 -4.31 -15.60 -13.06
CA SER A 70 -3.63 -16.86 -13.40
C SER A 70 -2.48 -17.13 -12.45
N PRO A 71 -2.26 -18.39 -12.03
CA PRO A 71 -1.08 -18.75 -11.22
C PRO A 71 0.24 -18.55 -11.98
N GLN A 72 0.22 -18.41 -13.31
CA GLN A 72 1.43 -18.12 -14.11
C GLN A 72 2.11 -16.82 -13.69
N ILE A 73 1.37 -15.85 -13.15
CA ILE A 73 1.92 -14.59 -12.66
C ILE A 73 2.97 -14.79 -11.56
N ILE A 74 2.89 -15.88 -10.79
CA ILE A 74 3.81 -16.19 -9.70
C ILE A 74 5.22 -16.37 -10.26
N ASP A 75 5.36 -17.16 -11.32
CA ASP A 75 6.65 -17.44 -11.96
C ASP A 75 7.19 -16.20 -12.67
N ASP A 76 6.33 -15.46 -13.38
CA ASP A 76 6.73 -14.25 -14.10
C ASP A 76 7.14 -13.11 -13.16
N PHE A 77 6.40 -12.90 -12.08
CA PHE A 77 6.76 -11.93 -11.05
C PHE A 77 8.06 -12.32 -10.34
N THR A 78 8.26 -13.62 -10.09
CA THR A 78 9.52 -14.13 -9.51
C THR A 78 10.70 -13.90 -10.44
N ALA A 79 10.54 -14.15 -11.74
CA ALA A 79 11.58 -13.93 -12.75
C ALA A 79 11.91 -12.44 -12.91
N TYR A 80 10.90 -11.57 -12.93
CA TYR A 80 11.09 -10.12 -12.92
C TYR A 80 11.81 -9.65 -11.65
N SER A 81 11.42 -10.16 -10.48
CA SER A 81 12.09 -9.87 -9.21
C SER A 81 13.56 -10.31 -9.24
N ASP A 82 13.88 -11.46 -9.84
CA ASP A 82 15.27 -11.93 -10.03
C ASP A 82 16.12 -10.90 -10.79
N VAL A 83 15.56 -10.29 -11.83
CA VAL A 83 16.22 -9.22 -12.59
C VAL A 83 16.46 -8.02 -11.69
N CYS A 84 15.44 -7.52 -10.99
CA CYS A 84 15.59 -6.36 -10.11
C CYS A 84 16.67 -6.58 -9.02
N PHE A 85 16.66 -7.74 -8.36
CA PHE A 85 17.67 -8.07 -7.34
C PHE A 85 19.07 -8.17 -7.94
N ARG A 86 19.22 -8.76 -9.12
CA ARG A 86 20.51 -8.89 -9.80
C ARG A 86 21.08 -7.54 -10.24
N GLU A 87 20.25 -6.69 -10.83
CA GLU A 87 20.69 -5.45 -11.48
C GLU A 87 20.87 -4.28 -10.49
N PHE A 88 20.14 -4.28 -9.38
CA PHE A 88 20.10 -3.13 -8.46
C PHE A 88 20.42 -3.47 -7.00
N GLY A 89 20.39 -4.76 -6.63
CA GLY A 89 20.53 -5.17 -5.22
C GLY A 89 21.94 -5.02 -4.65
N ASP A 90 22.92 -4.60 -5.44
CA ASP A 90 24.22 -4.16 -4.93
C ASP A 90 24.14 -2.80 -4.19
N ARG A 91 23.10 -2.01 -4.46
CA ARG A 91 22.87 -0.66 -3.94
C ARG A 91 21.51 -0.47 -3.25
N VAL A 92 20.51 -1.28 -3.62
CA VAL A 92 19.18 -1.26 -3.01
C VAL A 92 19.08 -2.34 -1.93
N THR A 93 18.95 -1.89 -0.68
CA THR A 93 18.90 -2.76 0.51
C THR A 93 17.51 -2.91 1.11
N ASN A 94 16.51 -2.15 0.64
CA ASN A 94 15.14 -2.21 1.14
C ASN A 94 14.18 -2.52 -0.01
N TRP A 95 13.62 -3.73 -0.02
CA TRP A 95 12.74 -4.23 -1.06
C TRP A 95 11.30 -4.38 -0.58
N THR A 96 10.36 -3.74 -1.27
CA THR A 96 8.93 -4.01 -1.14
C THR A 96 8.48 -4.79 -2.35
N THR A 97 7.92 -5.98 -2.17
CA THR A 97 7.42 -6.79 -3.29
C THR A 97 6.23 -6.14 -3.99
N LEU A 98 5.10 -5.98 -3.28
CA LEU A 98 3.87 -5.42 -3.80
C LEU A 98 3.43 -4.23 -2.94
N ASN A 99 2.96 -3.17 -3.58
CA ASN A 99 2.23 -2.07 -2.94
C ASN A 99 0.74 -2.41 -2.88
N GLU A 100 0.17 -2.42 -1.67
CA GLU A 100 -1.27 -2.53 -1.41
C GLU A 100 -2.00 -3.60 -2.26
N PRO A 101 -1.55 -4.86 -2.30
CA PRO A 101 -2.21 -5.89 -3.10
C PRO A 101 -3.67 -6.12 -2.66
N ASN A 102 -4.02 -5.79 -1.40
CA ASN A 102 -5.39 -5.78 -0.91
C ASN A 102 -6.24 -4.70 -1.59
N ALA A 103 -5.74 -3.46 -1.70
CA ALA A 103 -6.44 -2.41 -2.41
C ALA A 103 -6.49 -2.70 -3.92
N ALA A 104 -5.40 -3.22 -4.52
CA ALA A 104 -5.37 -3.60 -5.93
C ALA A 104 -6.41 -4.67 -6.29
N ALA A 105 -6.59 -5.67 -5.44
CA ALA A 105 -7.60 -6.70 -5.65
C ALA A 105 -9.03 -6.14 -5.58
N LEU A 106 -9.33 -5.26 -4.62
CA LEU A 106 -10.67 -4.66 -4.48
C LEU A 106 -10.95 -3.66 -5.59
N LEU A 107 -10.06 -2.69 -5.78
CA LEU A 107 -10.25 -1.63 -6.77
C LEU A 107 -10.21 -2.17 -8.20
N GLY A 108 -9.40 -3.21 -8.48
CA GLY A 108 -9.22 -3.75 -9.82
C GLY A 108 -10.17 -4.86 -10.22
N TYR A 109 -10.69 -5.64 -9.26
CA TYR A 109 -11.43 -6.88 -9.52
C TYR A 109 -12.74 -7.03 -8.74
N ASP A 110 -13.06 -6.12 -7.82
CA ASP A 110 -14.36 -6.06 -7.17
C ASP A 110 -15.20 -4.90 -7.73
N VAL A 111 -14.78 -3.66 -7.46
CA VAL A 111 -15.48 -2.45 -7.90
C VAL A 111 -15.07 -2.00 -9.31
N GLY A 112 -13.93 -2.48 -9.81
CA GLY A 112 -13.44 -2.23 -11.17
C GLY A 112 -13.07 -0.78 -11.49
N PHE A 113 -12.68 0.01 -10.48
CA PHE A 113 -12.25 1.40 -10.64
C PHE A 113 -10.77 1.52 -11.07
N ALA A 114 -9.91 0.62 -10.60
CA ALA A 114 -8.50 0.56 -10.96
C ALA A 114 -8.26 -0.44 -12.10
N PRO A 115 -7.14 -0.36 -12.86
CA PRO A 115 -6.76 -1.40 -13.79
C PRO A 115 -6.71 -2.79 -13.13
N PRO A 116 -7.17 -3.87 -13.80
CA PRO A 116 -7.64 -3.91 -15.20
C PRO A 116 -9.12 -3.51 -15.38
N GLY A 117 -9.82 -3.06 -14.34
CA GLY A 117 -11.19 -2.55 -14.43
C GLY A 117 -12.21 -3.68 -14.59
N ARG A 118 -12.12 -4.71 -13.74
CA ARG A 118 -12.99 -5.89 -13.77
C ARG A 118 -13.97 -5.88 -12.61
N CYS A 119 -15.22 -6.19 -12.90
CA CYS A 119 -16.31 -6.29 -11.94
C CYS A 119 -17.52 -6.99 -12.58
N SER A 120 -18.52 -7.35 -11.79
CA SER A 120 -19.79 -7.94 -12.26
C SER A 120 -21.00 -7.22 -11.70
N GLU A 121 -22.07 -7.13 -12.49
CA GLU A 121 -23.38 -6.69 -12.00
C GLU A 121 -23.87 -7.60 -10.84
N PRO A 122 -24.53 -7.05 -9.80
CA PRO A 122 -24.92 -5.64 -9.62
C PRO A 122 -23.86 -4.76 -8.93
N PHE A 123 -22.64 -5.27 -8.69
CA PHE A 123 -21.61 -4.61 -7.86
C PHE A 123 -20.83 -3.54 -8.63
N GLY A 124 -20.79 -3.65 -9.96
CA GLY A 124 -20.25 -2.62 -10.85
C GLY A 124 -20.63 -2.86 -12.30
N ASN A 125 -20.21 -1.94 -13.17
CA ASN A 125 -20.58 -1.91 -14.59
C ASN A 125 -19.33 -2.03 -15.49
N CYS A 126 -18.63 -3.15 -15.35
CA CYS A 126 -17.43 -3.45 -16.12
C CYS A 126 -17.75 -4.35 -17.33
N PRO A 127 -16.98 -4.27 -18.43
CA PRO A 127 -17.22 -5.13 -19.59
C PRO A 127 -17.04 -6.62 -19.29
N ASN A 128 -16.19 -6.97 -18.33
CA ASN A 128 -15.87 -8.33 -17.90
C ASN A 128 -15.52 -8.33 -16.42
N GLY A 129 -15.60 -9.50 -15.78
CA GLY A 129 -15.17 -9.69 -14.40
C GLY A 129 -16.13 -10.55 -13.60
N ASN A 130 -15.74 -10.87 -12.38
CA ASN A 130 -16.58 -11.56 -11.41
C ASN A 130 -16.19 -11.16 -9.99
N SER A 131 -16.86 -10.12 -9.47
CA SER A 131 -16.68 -9.55 -8.14
C SER A 131 -16.88 -10.58 -7.01
N VAL A 132 -17.60 -11.66 -7.27
CA VAL A 132 -17.81 -12.76 -6.30
C VAL A 132 -16.54 -13.57 -6.06
N THR A 133 -15.65 -13.71 -7.05
CA THR A 133 -14.52 -14.65 -6.98
C THR A 133 -13.15 -14.06 -7.28
N GLU A 134 -13.08 -13.12 -8.23
CA GLU A 134 -11.82 -12.59 -8.73
C GLU A 134 -10.96 -11.89 -7.66
N PRO A 135 -11.52 -11.09 -6.73
CA PRO A 135 -10.71 -10.48 -5.68
C PRO A 135 -9.93 -11.51 -4.84
N TYR A 136 -10.58 -12.63 -4.48
CA TYR A 136 -9.94 -13.70 -3.71
C TYR A 136 -8.83 -14.41 -4.48
N ILE A 137 -9.03 -14.63 -5.78
CA ILE A 137 -8.03 -15.26 -6.66
C ILE A 137 -6.80 -14.35 -6.76
N VAL A 138 -7.01 -13.06 -7.02
CA VAL A 138 -5.93 -12.06 -7.14
C VAL A 138 -5.17 -11.92 -5.84
N GLY A 139 -5.85 -11.83 -4.70
CA GLY A 139 -5.18 -11.78 -3.40
C GLY A 139 -4.37 -13.04 -3.10
N HIS A 140 -4.89 -14.21 -3.48
CA HIS A 140 -4.17 -15.47 -3.33
C HIS A 140 -2.90 -15.54 -4.17
N HIS A 141 -2.97 -15.22 -5.46
CA HIS A 141 -1.78 -15.18 -6.32
C HIS A 141 -0.79 -14.09 -5.91
N SER A 142 -1.25 -12.95 -5.40
CA SER A 142 -0.37 -11.90 -4.86
C SER A 142 0.46 -12.40 -3.68
N LEU A 143 -0.16 -13.12 -2.73
CA LEU A 143 0.54 -13.72 -1.59
C LEU A 143 1.55 -14.79 -2.03
N LEU A 144 1.19 -15.62 -3.01
CA LEU A 144 2.10 -16.64 -3.55
C LEU A 144 3.27 -16.03 -4.34
N ALA A 145 3.00 -15.01 -5.16
CA ALA A 145 4.03 -14.28 -5.90
C ALA A 145 5.01 -13.59 -4.94
N HIS A 146 4.50 -12.98 -3.87
CA HIS A 146 5.32 -12.42 -2.80
C HIS A 146 6.25 -13.46 -2.16
N SER A 147 5.69 -14.55 -1.64
CA SER A 147 6.48 -15.57 -0.95
C SER A 147 7.49 -16.24 -1.88
N SER A 148 7.17 -16.42 -3.16
CA SER A 148 8.10 -16.90 -4.18
C SER A 148 9.27 -15.95 -4.42
N ALA A 149 9.01 -14.64 -4.60
CA ALA A 149 10.05 -13.63 -4.76
C ALA A 149 10.95 -13.51 -3.51
N VAL A 150 10.37 -13.59 -2.31
CA VAL A 150 11.12 -13.58 -1.05
C VAL A 150 11.99 -14.83 -0.91
N SER A 151 11.44 -16.01 -1.21
CA SER A 151 12.21 -17.26 -1.18
C SER A 151 13.43 -17.20 -2.11
N LEU A 152 13.25 -16.66 -3.33
CA LEU A 152 14.33 -16.40 -4.26
C LEU A 152 15.37 -15.42 -3.67
N TYR A 153 14.92 -14.28 -3.12
CA TYR A 153 15.79 -13.26 -2.56
C TYR A 153 16.67 -13.84 -1.45
N ARG A 154 16.06 -14.52 -0.47
CA ARG A 154 16.77 -15.15 0.65
C ARG A 154 17.78 -16.19 0.21
N LYS A 155 17.41 -17.01 -0.77
CA LYS A 155 18.27 -18.11 -1.26
C LYS A 155 19.47 -17.62 -2.08
N LYS A 156 19.32 -16.54 -2.86
CA LYS A 156 20.30 -16.15 -3.88
C LYS A 156 21.05 -14.85 -3.57
N TYR A 157 20.42 -13.93 -2.84
CA TYR A 157 20.85 -12.53 -2.76
C TYR A 157 21.05 -12.01 -1.34
N GLN A 158 20.16 -12.33 -0.39
CA GLN A 158 20.14 -11.68 0.93
C GLN A 158 21.47 -11.78 1.69
N GLU A 159 22.12 -12.95 1.67
CA GLU A 159 23.43 -13.13 2.33
C GLU A 159 24.53 -12.22 1.73
N LYS A 160 24.46 -11.94 0.42
CA LYS A 160 25.47 -11.15 -0.31
C LYS A 160 25.17 -9.65 -0.31
N GLN A 161 23.89 -9.31 -0.37
CA GLN A 161 23.41 -7.94 -0.52
C GLN A 161 23.05 -7.30 0.83
N HIS A 162 22.89 -8.11 1.88
CA HIS A 162 22.55 -7.66 3.24
C HIS A 162 21.28 -6.78 3.32
N GLY A 163 20.37 -6.92 2.35
CA GLY A 163 19.11 -6.20 2.32
C GLY A 163 17.98 -6.94 3.03
N VAL A 164 16.87 -6.23 3.19
CA VAL A 164 15.62 -6.71 3.77
C VAL A 164 14.50 -6.66 2.73
N ILE A 165 13.56 -7.59 2.84
CA ILE A 165 12.42 -7.68 1.93
C ILE A 165 11.09 -7.82 2.67
N GLY A 166 10.07 -7.12 2.20
CA GLY A 166 8.74 -7.08 2.82
C GLY A 166 7.61 -6.94 1.80
N MET A 167 6.40 -6.85 2.34
CA MET A 167 5.19 -6.48 1.61
C MET A 167 4.64 -5.18 2.20
N ASN A 168 4.00 -4.38 1.37
CA ASN A 168 3.25 -3.22 1.81
C ASN A 168 1.74 -3.50 1.76
N ILE A 169 1.01 -3.12 2.79
CA ILE A 169 -0.44 -3.28 2.90
C ILE A 169 -1.10 -1.93 3.19
N PHE A 170 -2.25 -1.68 2.56
CA PHE A 170 -3.11 -0.55 2.87
C PHE A 170 -4.01 -0.86 4.07
N ILE A 171 -4.01 0.00 5.08
CA ILE A 171 -4.65 -0.27 6.37
C ILE A 171 -5.52 0.92 6.80
N TYR A 172 -6.66 0.59 7.39
CA TYR A 172 -7.49 1.51 8.17
C TYR A 172 -7.36 1.21 9.65
N ASP A 173 -7.59 2.21 10.50
CA ASP A 173 -7.96 1.94 11.89
C ASP A 173 -9.47 1.70 11.97
N PHE A 174 -9.91 0.67 12.70
CA PHE A 174 -11.32 0.26 12.72
C PHE A 174 -11.95 0.56 14.06
N ILE A 175 -13.04 1.34 14.03
CA ILE A 175 -13.77 1.76 15.22
C ILE A 175 -15.23 1.30 15.08
N PRO A 176 -15.82 0.60 16.06
CA PRO A 176 -17.24 0.28 15.99
C PRO A 176 -18.07 1.57 16.03
N LEU A 177 -19.12 1.67 15.21
CA LEU A 177 -19.97 2.86 15.13
C LEU A 177 -20.71 3.13 16.45
N THR A 178 -21.09 2.05 17.15
CA THR A 178 -21.68 2.10 18.49
C THR A 178 -21.02 1.05 19.41
N ASN A 179 -21.24 1.16 20.72
CA ASN A 179 -20.74 0.18 21.69
C ASN A 179 -21.58 -1.12 21.74
N SER A 180 -22.37 -1.40 20.70
CA SER A 180 -23.16 -2.62 20.62
C SER A 180 -22.27 -3.84 20.36
N THR A 181 -22.74 -5.01 20.78
CA THR A 181 -22.04 -6.28 20.51
C THR A 181 -22.00 -6.55 19.01
N GLU A 182 -23.04 -6.15 18.29
CA GLU A 182 -23.20 -6.29 16.85
C GLU A 182 -22.12 -5.49 16.10
N ASP A 183 -21.97 -4.20 16.39
CA ASP A 183 -20.97 -3.33 15.72
C ASP A 183 -19.54 -3.74 16.11
N THR A 184 -19.32 -4.19 17.35
CA THR A 184 -18.04 -4.75 17.78
C THR A 184 -17.70 -6.02 16.99
N THR A 185 -18.66 -6.93 16.83
CA THR A 185 -18.47 -8.16 16.06
C THR A 185 -18.26 -7.86 14.56
N ALA A 186 -18.98 -6.86 14.01
CA ALA A 186 -18.79 -6.40 12.65
C ALA A 186 -17.40 -5.80 12.44
N THR A 187 -16.88 -5.09 13.44
CA THR A 187 -15.51 -4.55 13.43
C THR A 187 -14.45 -5.64 13.32
N GLU A 188 -14.63 -6.77 14.02
CA GLU A 188 -13.73 -7.92 13.88
C GLU A 188 -13.82 -8.56 12.49
N ARG A 189 -14.99 -8.57 11.84
CA ARG A 189 -15.11 -8.99 10.44
C ARG A 189 -14.40 -8.03 9.49
N ALA A 190 -14.54 -6.72 9.69
CA ALA A 190 -13.85 -5.71 8.88
C ALA A 190 -12.33 -5.86 9.01
N LYS A 191 -11.78 -5.99 10.24
CA LYS A 191 -10.36 -6.26 10.46
C LYS A 191 -9.90 -7.53 9.73
N ALA A 192 -10.66 -8.63 9.83
CA ALA A 192 -10.33 -9.88 9.15
C ALA A 192 -10.26 -9.72 7.62
N PHE A 193 -11.16 -8.97 7.00
CA PHE A 193 -11.22 -8.83 5.54
C PHE A 193 -10.28 -7.75 4.99
N TYR A 194 -10.11 -6.61 5.66
CA TYR A 194 -9.25 -5.53 5.17
C TYR A 194 -7.78 -5.69 5.56
N THR A 195 -7.51 -6.23 6.75
CA THR A 195 -6.15 -6.35 7.31
C THR A 195 -5.70 -7.81 7.38
N GLY A 196 -6.48 -8.67 8.03
CA GLY A 196 -6.15 -10.08 8.23
C GLY A 196 -6.06 -10.88 6.93
N TRP A 197 -6.75 -10.45 5.86
CA TRP A 197 -6.73 -11.13 4.57
C TRP A 197 -5.31 -11.34 4.02
N PHE A 198 -4.42 -10.38 4.23
CA PHE A 198 -3.01 -10.51 3.85
C PHE A 198 -2.10 -10.75 5.05
N LEU A 199 -2.36 -10.14 6.21
CA LEU A 199 -1.47 -10.30 7.35
C LEU A 199 -1.54 -11.69 7.99
N ASP A 200 -2.72 -12.30 8.15
CA ASP A 200 -2.81 -13.62 8.77
C ASP A 200 -2.07 -14.69 7.93
N PRO A 201 -2.17 -14.73 6.58
CA PRO A 201 -1.32 -15.60 5.79
C PRO A 201 0.18 -15.37 6.03
N LEU A 202 0.63 -14.11 6.11
CA LEU A 202 2.05 -13.77 6.29
C LEU A 202 2.61 -14.10 7.68
N TYR A 203 1.78 -14.09 8.73
CA TYR A 203 2.22 -14.31 10.12
C TYR A 203 1.76 -15.65 10.71
N HIS A 204 0.72 -16.25 10.16
CA HIS A 204 0.08 -17.46 10.68
C HIS A 204 -0.09 -18.55 9.61
N GLY A 205 0.17 -18.25 8.33
CA GLY A 205 0.23 -19.22 7.25
C GLY A 205 -1.13 -19.59 6.64
N ASP A 206 -2.22 -18.96 7.08
CA ASP A 206 -3.56 -19.20 6.54
C ASP A 206 -4.43 -17.95 6.69
N TYR A 207 -5.55 -17.91 5.97
CA TYR A 207 -6.52 -16.82 6.08
C TYR A 207 -7.27 -16.82 7.41
N PRO A 208 -7.81 -15.67 7.85
CA PRO A 208 -8.61 -15.59 9.08
C PRO A 208 -9.81 -16.55 9.05
N ASP A 209 -10.12 -17.19 10.18
CA ASP A 209 -11.26 -18.12 10.28
C ASP A 209 -12.60 -17.47 9.94
N ILE A 210 -12.78 -16.20 10.33
CA ILE A 210 -13.96 -15.38 9.98
C ILE A 210 -14.10 -15.27 8.47
N MET A 211 -12.99 -15.02 7.77
CA MET A 211 -12.96 -14.88 6.31
C MET A 211 -13.26 -16.22 5.63
N LYS A 212 -12.62 -17.31 6.07
CA LYS A 212 -12.89 -18.67 5.56
C LYS A 212 -14.36 -19.06 5.72
N LYS A 213 -14.96 -18.73 6.86
CA LYS A 213 -16.40 -18.99 7.13
C LYS A 213 -17.30 -18.18 6.20
N ASN A 214 -17.02 -16.89 6.03
CA ASN A 214 -17.89 -15.99 5.28
C ASN A 214 -17.76 -16.16 3.76
N ALA A 215 -16.53 -16.31 3.26
CA ALA A 215 -16.26 -16.49 1.84
C ALA A 215 -16.45 -17.93 1.35
N GLY A 216 -16.33 -18.92 2.24
CA GLY A 216 -16.57 -20.31 1.92
C GLY A 216 -15.68 -20.81 0.78
N SER A 217 -16.30 -21.38 -0.26
CA SER A 217 -15.58 -21.93 -1.42
C SER A 217 -14.99 -20.87 -2.37
N LYS A 218 -15.32 -19.59 -2.19
CA LYS A 218 -14.80 -18.48 -3.01
C LYS A 218 -13.34 -18.19 -2.68
N LEU A 219 -12.93 -18.46 -1.44
CA LEU A 219 -11.57 -18.26 -0.95
C LEU A 219 -10.70 -19.48 -1.27
N PRO A 220 -9.61 -19.31 -2.05
CA PRO A 220 -8.67 -20.41 -2.29
C PRO A 220 -8.01 -20.90 -0.99
N LYS A 221 -7.43 -22.10 -1.04
CA LYS A 221 -6.75 -22.71 0.12
C LYS A 221 -5.27 -22.83 -0.15
N PHE A 222 -4.46 -22.55 0.86
CA PHE A 222 -3.04 -22.83 0.82
C PHE A 222 -2.79 -24.33 1.09
N SER A 223 -1.88 -24.92 0.32
CA SER A 223 -1.23 -26.17 0.69
C SER A 223 -0.27 -25.95 1.87
N ASN A 224 0.11 -27.02 2.56
CA ASN A 224 1.06 -26.93 3.68
C ASN A 224 2.37 -26.24 3.28
N ASN A 225 2.90 -26.54 2.09
CA ASN A 225 4.13 -25.91 1.61
C ASN A 225 3.95 -24.40 1.35
N GLN A 226 2.81 -23.98 0.81
CA GLN A 226 2.52 -22.55 0.60
C GLN A 226 2.36 -21.83 1.95
N SER A 227 1.68 -22.45 2.91
CA SER A 227 1.51 -21.95 4.27
C SER A 227 2.86 -21.71 4.96
N GLU A 228 3.77 -22.69 4.92
CA GLU A 228 5.11 -22.58 5.49
C GLU A 228 5.97 -21.51 4.81
N GLN A 229 5.84 -21.36 3.49
CA GLN A 229 6.53 -20.32 2.73
C GLN A 229 6.06 -18.91 3.12
N LEU A 230 4.75 -18.73 3.35
CA LEU A 230 4.18 -17.43 3.70
C LEU A 230 4.62 -16.95 5.09
N VAL A 231 4.58 -17.82 6.11
CA VAL A 231 5.04 -17.48 7.47
C VAL A 231 6.50 -16.97 7.48
N ASN A 232 7.31 -17.46 6.54
CA ASN A 232 8.72 -17.11 6.40
C ASN A 232 8.96 -16.12 5.25
N SER A 233 8.06 -15.16 4.99
CA SER A 233 8.19 -14.27 3.82
C SER A 233 8.31 -12.77 4.12
N VAL A 234 8.44 -12.35 5.38
CA VAL A 234 8.47 -10.91 5.73
C VAL A 234 9.62 -10.59 6.68
N ASP A 235 10.53 -9.69 6.28
CA ASP A 235 11.53 -9.08 7.18
C ASP A 235 11.00 -7.79 7.84
N PHE A 236 10.11 -7.08 7.15
CA PHE A 236 9.42 -5.89 7.64
C PHE A 236 8.04 -5.75 7.00
N LEU A 237 7.10 -5.10 7.69
CA LEU A 237 5.80 -4.72 7.15
C LEU A 237 5.80 -3.25 6.70
N GLY A 238 5.52 -3.02 5.41
CA GLY A 238 5.17 -1.70 4.91
C GLY A 238 3.69 -1.39 5.19
N VAL A 239 3.39 -0.20 5.66
CA VAL A 239 2.02 0.23 5.97
C VAL A 239 1.70 1.51 5.23
N ASN A 240 0.60 1.50 4.49
CA ASN A 240 -0.03 2.70 3.96
C ASN A 240 -1.24 3.02 4.84
N TYR A 241 -1.27 4.22 5.41
CA TYR A 241 -2.32 4.63 6.35
C TYR A 241 -2.72 6.08 6.10
N TYR A 242 -4.03 6.30 5.99
CA TYR A 242 -4.60 7.62 5.67
C TYR A 242 -5.79 8.00 6.53
N SER A 243 -6.60 7.03 6.95
CA SER A 243 -7.91 7.28 7.53
C SER A 243 -8.37 6.17 8.45
N ILE A 244 -9.42 6.47 9.21
CA ILE A 244 -10.15 5.50 10.02
C ILE A 244 -11.45 5.09 9.35
N MET A 245 -11.97 3.96 9.79
CA MET A 245 -13.21 3.38 9.32
C MET A 245 -14.12 3.07 10.51
N TYR A 246 -15.27 3.76 10.57
CA TYR A 246 -16.34 3.35 11.45
C TYR A 246 -17.08 2.16 10.86
N VAL A 247 -17.36 1.15 11.68
CA VAL A 247 -17.96 -0.11 11.23
C VAL A 247 -19.30 -0.33 11.94
N LYS A 248 -20.33 -0.64 11.15
CA LYS A 248 -21.68 -0.97 11.61
C LYS A 248 -22.08 -2.35 11.11
N ASP A 249 -22.73 -3.15 11.95
CA ASP A 249 -23.29 -4.43 11.53
C ASP A 249 -24.32 -4.26 10.40
N ASP A 250 -24.22 -5.11 9.37
CA ASP A 250 -25.18 -5.16 8.28
C ASP A 250 -25.50 -6.62 7.91
N PRO A 251 -26.50 -7.23 8.56
CA PRO A 251 -26.89 -8.60 8.26
C PRO A 251 -27.64 -8.71 6.91
N GLN A 252 -28.12 -7.60 6.35
CA GLN A 252 -28.85 -7.62 5.07
C GLN A 252 -27.90 -7.82 3.89
N ALA A 253 -26.64 -7.38 4.01
CA ALA A 253 -25.59 -7.71 3.05
C ALA A 253 -25.37 -9.23 2.90
N ALA A 254 -25.71 -10.02 3.93
CA ALA A 254 -25.60 -11.48 3.91
C ALA A 254 -26.82 -12.20 3.28
N SER A 255 -27.85 -11.48 2.82
CA SER A 255 -29.13 -12.08 2.39
C SER A 255 -29.16 -12.64 0.96
N SER A 256 -28.11 -12.39 0.15
CA SER A 256 -27.96 -12.89 -1.22
C SER A 256 -27.05 -14.13 -1.29
N ASN A 257 -27.31 -15.03 -2.24
CA ASN A 257 -26.39 -16.13 -2.56
C ASN A 257 -25.23 -15.68 -3.47
N GLU A 258 -25.35 -14.52 -4.12
CA GLU A 258 -24.32 -13.88 -4.93
C GLU A 258 -23.82 -12.67 -4.14
N ARG A 259 -22.72 -12.84 -3.40
CA ARG A 259 -22.08 -11.80 -2.58
C ARG A 259 -20.68 -11.54 -3.13
N ASP A 260 -20.37 -10.28 -3.42
CA ASP A 260 -19.02 -9.81 -3.71
C ASP A 260 -18.13 -9.86 -2.45
N PHE A 261 -16.91 -9.34 -2.56
CA PHE A 261 -15.99 -9.33 -1.44
C PHE A 261 -16.49 -8.43 -0.30
N LEU A 262 -16.99 -7.23 -0.62
CA LEU A 262 -17.45 -6.27 0.37
C LEU A 262 -18.70 -6.78 1.13
N ALA A 263 -19.65 -7.41 0.45
CA ALA A 263 -20.83 -7.99 1.10
C ALA A 263 -20.50 -9.17 2.02
N ASP A 264 -19.40 -9.90 1.77
CA ASP A 264 -18.94 -10.97 2.65
C ASP A 264 -18.47 -10.49 4.02
N ILE A 265 -18.07 -9.22 4.14
CA ILE A 265 -17.75 -8.58 5.42
C ILE A 265 -19.03 -8.49 6.28
N SER A 266 -20.19 -8.39 5.65
CA SER A 266 -21.50 -8.20 6.29
C SER A 266 -21.52 -6.98 7.22
N ALA A 267 -20.90 -5.88 6.79
CA ALA A 267 -20.81 -4.65 7.57
C ALA A 267 -20.88 -3.43 6.65
N LYS A 268 -21.39 -2.31 7.18
CA LYS A 268 -21.29 -0.99 6.54
C LYS A 268 -20.10 -0.24 7.12
N THR A 269 -19.36 0.42 6.26
CA THR A 269 -18.13 1.12 6.60
C THR A 269 -18.23 2.60 6.26
N ILE A 270 -17.77 3.48 7.15
CA ILE A 270 -17.80 4.94 6.99
C ILE A 270 -16.39 5.49 7.20
N TYR A 271 -15.82 6.12 6.17
CA TYR A 271 -14.45 6.64 6.18
C TYR A 271 -14.34 8.04 6.78
N THR A 272 -13.31 8.29 7.58
CA THR A 272 -12.98 9.64 8.07
C THR A 272 -11.47 9.90 8.14
N ASN A 273 -11.04 11.12 7.85
CA ASN A 273 -9.62 11.51 7.80
C ASN A 273 -9.09 12.05 9.14
N THR A 274 -9.69 11.69 10.27
CA THR A 274 -9.54 12.43 11.53
C THR A 274 -8.76 11.73 12.65
N ALA A 275 -8.08 10.61 12.40
CA ALA A 275 -7.32 9.94 13.46
C ALA A 275 -5.90 9.54 13.07
N THR A 276 -5.03 9.49 14.08
CA THR A 276 -3.61 9.19 13.94
C THR A 276 -3.34 7.68 13.88
N ILE A 277 -2.16 7.32 13.42
CA ILE A 277 -1.74 5.93 13.17
C ILE A 277 -1.54 5.06 14.44
N GLN A 278 -1.69 5.63 15.63
CA GLN A 278 -1.35 4.96 16.88
C GLN A 278 -2.18 3.70 17.15
N GLY A 279 -3.47 3.71 16.81
CA GLY A 279 -4.33 2.53 16.97
C GLY A 279 -3.83 1.33 16.15
N VAL A 280 -3.45 1.59 14.89
CA VAL A 280 -2.88 0.59 13.98
C VAL A 280 -1.55 0.03 14.51
N LEU A 281 -0.66 0.90 14.99
CA LEU A 281 0.64 0.47 15.53
C LEU A 281 0.49 -0.36 16.81
N GLU A 282 -0.43 0.03 17.70
CA GLU A 282 -0.72 -0.76 18.91
C GLU A 282 -1.33 -2.11 18.56
N TYR A 283 -2.23 -2.15 17.56
CA TYR A 283 -2.79 -3.40 17.06
C TYR A 283 -1.69 -4.33 16.51
N PHE A 284 -0.78 -3.84 15.67
CA PHE A 284 0.32 -4.68 15.16
C PHE A 284 1.29 -5.13 16.25
N LYS A 285 1.54 -4.29 17.26
CA LYS A 285 2.33 -4.64 18.43
C LYS A 285 1.71 -5.82 19.20
N GLN A 286 0.39 -5.79 19.40
CA GLN A 286 -0.33 -6.78 20.21
C GLN A 286 -0.62 -8.09 19.46
N TYR A 287 -1.03 -8.02 18.19
CA TYR A 287 -1.57 -9.17 17.46
C TYR A 287 -0.57 -9.85 16.53
N TYR A 288 0.40 -9.11 15.98
CA TYR A 288 1.39 -9.64 15.03
C TYR A 288 2.81 -9.66 15.59
N GLY A 289 2.97 -9.51 16.91
CA GLY A 289 4.25 -9.66 17.59
C GLY A 289 5.22 -8.50 17.39
N ASN A 290 4.71 -7.29 17.10
CA ASN A 290 5.51 -6.07 16.96
C ASN A 290 6.61 -6.14 15.87
N PRO A 291 6.24 -6.48 14.63
CA PRO A 291 7.20 -6.61 13.54
C PRO A 291 7.88 -5.26 13.24
N PRO A 292 9.06 -5.26 12.59
CA PRO A 292 9.61 -4.04 12.03
C PRO A 292 8.61 -3.42 11.04
N ILE A 293 8.23 -2.16 11.28
CA ILE A 293 7.21 -1.47 10.47
C ILE A 293 7.83 -0.26 9.80
N TYR A 294 7.53 -0.05 8.52
CA TYR A 294 7.77 1.22 7.85
C TYR A 294 6.43 1.82 7.42
N ILE A 295 6.17 3.08 7.77
CA ILE A 295 5.01 3.81 7.25
C ILE A 295 5.40 4.27 5.84
N HIS A 296 5.03 3.50 4.83
CA HIS A 296 5.43 3.74 3.46
C HIS A 296 4.60 4.83 2.77
N GLU A 297 3.39 5.06 3.26
CA GLU A 297 2.56 6.17 2.83
C GLU A 297 1.69 6.68 3.98
N ASN A 298 1.70 8.00 4.15
CA ASN A 298 0.75 8.76 4.95
C ASN A 298 0.73 10.19 4.41
N GLY A 299 -0.45 10.73 4.20
CA GLY A 299 -0.60 12.02 3.55
C GLY A 299 -2.00 12.58 3.65
N TYR A 300 -2.13 13.87 3.33
CA TYR A 300 -3.41 14.56 3.32
C TYR A 300 -3.72 15.11 1.93
N PRO A 301 -4.89 14.77 1.36
CA PRO A 301 -5.29 15.29 0.06
C PRO A 301 -5.61 16.78 0.16
N MET A 302 -5.20 17.53 -0.86
CA MET A 302 -5.62 18.92 -1.07
C MET A 302 -6.27 19.05 -2.44
N ASN A 303 -7.25 19.94 -2.55
CA ASN A 303 -7.82 20.30 -3.84
C ASN A 303 -6.73 20.86 -4.77
N GLN A 304 -6.89 20.65 -6.08
CA GLN A 304 -5.90 21.01 -7.10
C GLN A 304 -5.65 22.54 -7.21
N ASP A 305 -6.60 23.36 -6.78
CA ASP A 305 -6.50 24.82 -6.80
C ASP A 305 -5.64 25.38 -5.65
N VAL A 306 -5.35 24.57 -4.63
CA VAL A 306 -4.38 24.92 -3.59
C VAL A 306 -2.99 24.72 -4.15
N VAL A 307 -2.20 25.79 -4.29
CA VAL A 307 -0.87 25.76 -4.92
C VAL A 307 0.28 25.88 -3.90
N PHE A 308 0.22 26.80 -2.93
CA PHE A 308 1.35 27.05 -2.02
C PHE A 308 1.03 26.89 -0.53
N ASP A 309 -0.12 27.38 -0.06
CA ASP A 309 -0.49 27.32 1.35
C ASP A 309 -1.37 26.11 1.66
N ASP A 310 -0.72 24.98 1.92
CA ASP A 310 -1.33 23.72 2.31
C ASP A 310 -1.27 23.49 3.83
N GLY A 311 -1.65 24.51 4.60
CA GLY A 311 -1.72 24.47 6.07
C GLY A 311 -2.35 23.21 6.67
N PRO A 312 -3.51 22.72 6.18
CA PRO A 312 -4.11 21.47 6.67
C PRO A 312 -3.19 20.25 6.54
N ARG A 313 -2.35 20.18 5.49
CA ARG A 313 -1.36 19.12 5.33
C ARG A 313 -0.26 19.22 6.39
N VAL A 314 0.19 20.44 6.73
CA VAL A 314 1.15 20.65 7.83
C VAL A 314 0.56 20.17 9.15
N GLU A 315 -0.69 20.52 9.45
CA GLU A 315 -1.38 20.09 10.66
C GLU A 315 -1.48 18.56 10.72
N PHE A 316 -1.94 17.92 9.63
CA PHE A 316 -2.05 16.47 9.53
C PHE A 316 -0.71 15.76 9.76
N LEU A 317 0.34 16.16 9.06
CA LEU A 317 1.67 15.55 9.17
C LEU A 317 2.25 15.75 10.57
N SER A 318 2.08 16.94 11.16
CA SER A 318 2.55 17.24 12.51
C SER A 318 1.87 16.36 13.57
N GLU A 319 0.55 16.19 13.48
CA GLU A 319 -0.20 15.33 14.40
C GLU A 319 0.19 13.85 14.25
N HIS A 320 0.32 13.36 13.02
CA HIS A 320 0.73 11.99 12.74
C HIS A 320 2.16 11.69 13.21
N LEU A 321 3.12 12.57 12.92
CA LEU A 321 4.51 12.39 13.36
C LEU A 321 4.66 12.47 14.88
N THR A 322 3.86 13.31 15.56
CA THR A 322 3.82 13.35 17.02
C THR A 322 3.32 12.03 17.59
N SER A 323 2.19 11.54 17.08
CA SER A 323 1.59 10.27 17.51
C SER A 323 2.48 9.05 17.17
N LEU A 324 3.19 9.09 16.04
CA LEU A 324 4.21 8.11 15.67
C LEU A 324 5.35 8.09 16.69
N ALA A 325 5.88 9.26 17.05
CA ALA A 325 6.95 9.38 18.03
C ALA A 325 6.53 8.83 19.39
N ASP A 326 5.29 9.09 19.82
CA ASP A 326 4.74 8.53 21.06
C ASP A 326 4.56 7.01 20.97
N SER A 327 4.12 6.49 19.83
CA SER A 327 3.99 5.05 19.60
C SER A 327 5.35 4.34 19.65
N VAL A 328 6.40 4.93 19.06
CA VAL A 328 7.77 4.42 19.14
C VAL A 328 8.30 4.46 20.57
N ARG A 329 8.07 5.55 21.31
CA ARG A 329 8.40 5.64 22.75
C ARG A 329 7.65 4.59 23.58
N ASN A 330 6.45 4.19 23.15
CA ASN A 330 5.65 3.12 23.77
C ASN A 330 5.95 1.71 23.20
N GLY A 331 7.11 1.55 22.55
CA GLY A 331 7.64 0.25 22.14
C GLY A 331 7.21 -0.23 20.76
N SER A 332 6.51 0.57 19.95
CA SER A 332 6.29 0.24 18.54
C SER A 332 7.62 0.05 17.81
N ASN A 333 7.77 -1.04 17.08
CA ASN A 333 8.98 -1.36 16.32
C ASN A 333 9.01 -0.66 14.94
N THR A 334 8.50 0.58 14.87
CA THR A 334 8.49 1.38 13.64
C THR A 334 9.89 1.90 13.33
N LYS A 335 10.32 1.76 12.09
CA LYS A 335 11.68 2.02 11.59
C LYS A 335 11.79 3.24 10.69
N GLY A 336 10.70 3.66 10.06
CA GLY A 336 10.70 4.82 9.17
C GLY A 336 9.30 5.31 8.81
N TYR A 337 9.26 6.52 8.25
CA TYR A 337 8.06 7.21 7.80
C TYR A 337 8.31 7.91 6.47
N PHE A 338 7.41 7.68 5.52
CA PHE A 338 7.45 8.21 4.16
C PHE A 338 6.15 8.97 3.91
N ALA A 339 6.27 10.26 3.64
CA ALA A 339 5.13 11.10 3.30
C ALA A 339 4.65 10.78 1.88
N TRP A 340 3.37 10.44 1.73
CA TRP A 340 2.72 10.45 0.42
C TRP A 340 2.19 11.86 0.16
N SER A 341 2.71 12.61 -0.82
CA SER A 341 3.76 12.23 -1.77
C SER A 341 4.86 13.28 -1.83
N LEU A 342 6.01 12.93 -2.42
CA LEU A 342 7.10 13.88 -2.61
C LEU A 342 6.63 15.09 -3.44
N MET A 343 5.89 14.85 -4.51
CA MET A 343 5.41 15.86 -5.44
C MET A 343 4.07 15.46 -6.01
N ASP A 344 3.33 16.44 -6.52
CA ASP A 344 2.08 16.18 -7.22
C ASP A 344 2.33 15.21 -8.40
N LEU A 345 1.43 14.25 -8.53
CA LEU A 345 1.55 13.11 -9.44
C LEU A 345 0.17 12.73 -9.99
N TYR A 346 0.13 11.72 -10.84
CA TYR A 346 -1.13 11.13 -11.29
C TYR A 346 -1.75 10.31 -10.16
N GLU A 347 -2.74 10.87 -9.48
CA GLU A 347 -3.51 10.16 -8.45
C GLU A 347 -4.55 9.26 -9.12
N LEU A 348 -4.45 7.95 -8.91
CA LEU A 348 -5.33 6.96 -9.53
C LEU A 348 -6.82 7.22 -9.23
N LEU A 349 -7.11 7.64 -8.00
CA LEU A 349 -8.48 7.99 -7.54
C LEU A 349 -8.92 9.41 -7.96
N GLY A 350 -8.02 10.18 -8.57
CA GLY A 350 -8.29 11.50 -9.11
C GLY A 350 -8.58 12.60 -8.07
N GLY A 351 -8.84 13.80 -8.58
CA GLY A 351 -9.47 14.90 -7.85
C GLY A 351 -8.68 15.56 -6.72
N SER A 352 -7.50 15.05 -6.35
CA SER A 352 -6.70 15.56 -5.23
C SER A 352 -5.21 15.59 -5.55
N THR A 353 -4.47 16.37 -4.78
CA THR A 353 -3.01 16.43 -4.75
C THR A 353 -2.50 16.01 -3.39
N TYR A 354 -1.38 15.30 -3.33
CA TYR A 354 -0.72 14.87 -2.09
C TYR A 354 0.70 15.42 -1.94
N GLY A 355 1.24 16.07 -2.97
CA GLY A 355 2.64 16.43 -3.03
C GLY A 355 3.04 17.47 -1.99
N LEU A 356 4.19 17.26 -1.35
CA LEU A 356 4.91 18.32 -0.64
C LEU A 356 5.36 19.42 -1.62
N TYR A 357 5.63 19.03 -2.87
CA TYR A 357 5.99 19.93 -3.96
C TYR A 357 4.85 20.00 -4.99
N TYR A 358 4.41 21.21 -5.31
CA TYR A 358 3.53 21.46 -6.44
C TYR A 358 4.26 21.16 -7.75
N VAL A 359 3.58 20.52 -8.70
CA VAL A 359 4.05 20.35 -10.08
C VAL A 359 3.17 21.18 -10.99
N ASP A 360 3.77 22.11 -11.72
CA ASP A 360 3.04 22.88 -12.72
C ASP A 360 2.82 22.05 -13.98
N PHE A 361 1.69 21.34 -14.06
CA PHE A 361 1.33 20.53 -15.22
C PHE A 361 0.99 21.36 -16.48
N ALA A 362 0.80 22.67 -16.35
CA ALA A 362 0.61 23.57 -17.49
C ALA A 362 1.94 24.03 -18.08
N ASP A 363 3.03 23.95 -17.32
CA ASP A 363 4.39 24.23 -17.78
C ASP A 363 4.98 23.04 -18.54
N GLN A 364 5.55 23.29 -19.71
CA GLN A 364 6.20 22.26 -20.53
C GLN A 364 7.38 21.60 -19.80
N GLU A 365 8.08 22.35 -18.94
CA GLU A 365 9.20 21.84 -18.16
C GLU A 365 8.75 21.16 -16.85
N LEU A 366 7.44 21.17 -16.57
CA LEU A 366 6.83 20.60 -15.37
C LEU A 366 7.53 21.08 -14.09
N GLN A 367 7.73 22.38 -13.92
CA GLN A 367 8.52 22.91 -12.80
C GLN A 367 7.94 22.51 -11.43
N ARG A 368 8.83 22.29 -10.46
CA ARG A 368 8.51 21.86 -9.09
C ARG A 368 8.69 23.01 -8.12
N TYR A 369 7.68 23.27 -7.29
CA TYR A 369 7.69 24.36 -6.31
C TYR A 369 7.40 23.83 -4.91
N PRO A 370 8.21 24.16 -3.89
CA PRO A 370 7.95 23.74 -2.52
C PRO A 370 6.67 24.40 -2.00
N ARG A 371 5.76 23.60 -1.44
CA ARG A 371 4.61 24.11 -0.69
C ARG A 371 5.02 24.44 0.75
N ARG A 372 4.12 25.03 1.52
CA ARG A 372 4.32 25.27 2.95
C ARG A 372 4.66 23.98 3.70
N SER A 373 4.05 22.86 3.35
CA SER A 373 4.37 21.54 3.89
C SER A 373 5.80 21.08 3.60
N ALA A 374 6.33 21.29 2.39
CA ALA A 374 7.73 20.98 2.08
C ALA A 374 8.70 21.79 2.95
N ILE A 375 8.42 23.09 3.14
CA ILE A 375 9.25 23.97 3.97
C ILE A 375 9.21 23.51 5.42
N TRP A 376 8.00 23.26 5.96
CA TRP A 376 7.81 22.76 7.32
C TRP A 376 8.51 21.41 7.55
N TYR A 377 8.34 20.45 6.62
CA TYR A 377 8.94 19.12 6.71
C TYR A 377 10.47 19.21 6.71
N ALA A 378 11.02 20.09 5.88
CA ALA A 378 12.47 20.32 5.84
C ALA A 378 13.03 20.92 7.13
N ASP A 379 12.29 21.84 7.77
CA ASP A 379 12.69 22.40 9.06
C ASP A 379 12.56 21.37 10.20
N PHE A 380 11.51 20.53 10.17
CA PHE A 380 11.32 19.41 11.09
C PHE A 380 12.51 18.44 11.05
N LEU A 381 12.90 17.97 9.86
CA LEU A 381 14.03 17.04 9.69
C LEU A 381 15.37 17.65 10.11
N LYS A 382 15.54 18.98 10.00
CA LYS A 382 16.73 19.71 10.46
C LYS A 382 16.72 20.01 11.96
N GLY A 383 15.72 19.54 12.72
CA GLY A 383 15.59 19.76 14.15
C GLY A 383 15.33 21.22 14.54
N ARG A 384 14.86 22.05 13.60
CA ARG A 384 14.48 23.44 13.88
C ARG A 384 13.08 23.44 14.48
N ARG A 385 12.82 24.30 15.48
CA ARG A 385 11.47 24.50 16.01
C ARG A 385 10.60 25.15 14.92
N ALA A 386 9.94 24.34 14.12
CA ALA A 386 8.92 24.82 13.20
C ALA A 386 7.70 25.28 14.01
N ALA A 387 7.18 26.48 13.73
CA ALA A 387 5.96 26.95 14.35
C ALA A 387 4.80 26.03 13.94
N VAL A 388 4.19 25.33 14.92
CA VAL A 388 2.93 24.61 14.71
C VAL A 388 1.83 25.67 14.54
N PRO A 389 1.08 25.70 13.42
CA PRO A 389 -0.03 26.63 13.27
C PRO A 389 -1.11 26.33 14.32
N GLY A 390 -1.74 27.37 14.87
CA GLY A 390 -2.90 27.19 15.75
C GLY A 390 -4.09 26.66 14.96
N ARG A 391 -4.82 25.69 15.53
CA ARG A 391 -6.02 25.05 14.94
C ARG A 391 -6.92 26.08 14.25
N SER A 392 -7.10 25.95 12.93
CA SER A 392 -8.20 26.62 12.24
C SER A 392 -9.51 25.86 12.52
N SER A 393 -10.58 26.58 12.85
CA SER A 393 -11.87 26.00 13.26
C SER A 393 -12.79 25.64 12.09
N ASP A 394 -12.25 25.48 10.88
CA ASP A 394 -13.05 25.32 9.66
C ASP A 394 -12.67 24.04 8.91
N SER A 395 -12.94 22.89 9.53
CA SER A 395 -12.83 21.58 8.89
C SER A 395 -14.22 21.09 8.47
N SER A 396 -14.75 21.66 7.38
CA SER A 396 -15.81 21.00 6.62
C SER A 396 -15.22 20.51 5.30
N LEU A 397 -14.98 19.20 5.22
CA LEU A 397 -14.55 18.53 3.99
C LEU A 397 -15.61 17.54 3.53
N PRO A 398 -15.70 17.31 2.21
CA PRO A 398 -16.81 16.59 1.61
C PRO A 398 -16.74 15.10 1.92
N VAL A 399 -17.89 14.56 2.35
CA VAL A 399 -18.16 13.12 2.37
C VAL A 399 -18.22 12.66 0.92
N SER A 400 -17.19 11.99 0.41
CA SER A 400 -17.28 11.26 -0.86
C SER A 400 -17.70 9.83 -0.58
N SER A 401 -18.91 9.47 -1.00
CA SER A 401 -19.33 8.09 -1.16
C SER A 401 -18.68 7.52 -2.42
N VAL A 402 -17.81 6.53 -2.27
CA VAL A 402 -17.57 5.50 -3.29
C VAL A 402 -17.84 4.17 -2.64
#